data_AF-A0A1S2LIQ5-F1
#
_entry.id   AF-A0A1S2LIQ5-F1
#
_cell.length_a   1.000
_cell.length_b   1.000
_cell.length_c   1.000
_cell.angle_alpha   90.00
_cell.angle_beta   90.00
_cell.angle_gamma   90.00
#
_symmetry.space_group_name_H-M   'P 1'
#
loop_
_entity.id
_entity.type
_entity.pdbx_description
1 polymer ?
#
loop_
_entity_poly.entity_id
_entity_poly.type
_entity_poly.pdbx_seq_one_letter_code
_entity_poly.pdbx_strand_id
1 'polypeptide(L)'
;MKHIVMVVMILVLNIKGKTWRNFPKYYKSIFYATLCNGLYYYLCKRFLVWEFKPDGIDWRILRGLHMFVVTPLLILLFLSKFPKSFTQQIIHIIKWVFGSSLFEYILAKRNMISFKHGWNIFWSGLLYLKMYLYSFLFIKRPLFTTVLSLSSVLFFIKRFNVPLNKRLLKGPMFFLFRKKQFN
;
A
#
# COMPACT_ATOMS: atom_id res chain seq x y z
N MET A 1 -3.11 20.72 5.55
CA MET A 1 -1.74 20.75 6.13
C MET A 1 -1.40 19.51 6.98
N LYS A 2 -2.38 18.84 7.61
CA LYS A 2 -2.14 17.75 8.58
C LYS A 2 -1.43 16.52 7.98
N HIS A 3 -1.64 16.23 6.69
CA HIS A 3 -0.97 15.12 6.00
C HIS A 3 0.53 15.34 5.78
N ILE A 4 0.97 16.59 5.59
CA ILE A 4 2.40 16.92 5.41
C ILE A 4 3.18 16.55 6.66
N VAL A 5 2.62 16.80 7.85
CA VAL A 5 3.24 16.45 9.13
C VAL A 5 3.54 14.95 9.20
N MET A 6 2.63 14.11 8.70
CA MET A 6 2.86 12.66 8.64
C MET A 6 4.01 12.29 7.70
N VAL A 7 4.03 12.86 6.50
CA VAL A 7 5.10 12.61 5.52
C VAL A 7 6.45 12.99 6.12
N VAL A 8 6.53 14.17 6.75
CA VAL A 8 7.73 14.65 7.45
C VAL A 8 8.10 13.72 8.61
N MET A 9 7.14 13.27 9.42
CA MET A 9 7.39 12.34 10.52
C MET A 9 8.03 11.03 10.02
N ILE A 10 7.49 10.45 8.94
CA ILE A 10 8.02 9.21 8.35
C ILE A 10 9.40 9.42 7.74
N LEU A 11 9.64 10.57 7.11
CA LEU A 11 10.96 10.97 6.62
C LEU A 11 11.97 11.05 7.77
N VAL A 12 11.63 11.77 8.85
CA VAL A 12 12.50 11.91 10.03
C VAL A 12 12.80 10.55 10.67
N LEU A 13 11.82 9.65 10.77
CA LEU A 13 12.03 8.30 11.31
C LEU A 13 12.98 7.47 10.43
N ASN A 14 12.85 7.56 9.11
CA ASN A 14 13.79 6.92 8.18
C ASN A 14 15.19 7.52 8.30
N ILE A 15 15.27 8.84 8.47
CA ILE A 15 16.56 9.52 8.60
C ILE A 15 17.26 9.09 9.91
N LYS A 16 16.56 9.19 11.04
CA LYS A 16 17.07 8.74 12.35
C LYS A 16 17.43 7.25 12.34
N GLY A 17 16.66 6.44 11.62
CA GLY A 17 16.90 5.01 11.46
C GLY A 17 18.02 4.64 10.49
N LYS A 18 18.65 5.62 9.80
CA LYS A 18 19.66 5.41 8.75
C LYS A 18 19.24 4.37 7.71
N THR A 19 17.93 4.27 7.46
CA THR A 19 17.33 3.18 6.68
C THR A 19 17.68 3.24 5.19
N TRP A 20 18.04 4.44 4.70
CA TRP A 20 18.48 4.66 3.33
C TRP A 20 19.65 3.75 2.93
N ARG A 21 20.51 3.34 3.87
CA ARG A 21 21.62 2.41 3.62
C ARG A 21 21.14 1.02 3.17
N ASN A 22 19.94 0.63 3.59
CA ASN A 22 19.34 -0.65 3.25
C ASN A 22 18.45 -0.59 2.00
N PHE A 23 18.26 0.60 1.42
CA PHE A 23 17.40 0.77 0.24
C PHE A 23 17.81 -0.13 -0.94
N PRO A 24 19.09 -0.25 -1.33
CA PRO A 24 19.50 -1.13 -2.42
C PRO A 24 19.21 -2.61 -2.18
N LYS A 25 19.04 -3.02 -0.92
CA LYS A 25 18.69 -4.41 -0.57
C LYS A 25 17.20 -4.68 -0.72
N TYR A 26 16.35 -3.68 -0.46
CA TYR A 26 14.91 -3.84 -0.35
C TYR A 26 14.10 -3.18 -1.48
N TYR A 27 14.76 -2.55 -2.46
CA TYR A 27 14.09 -1.82 -3.55
C TYR A 27 13.03 -2.67 -4.28
N LYS A 28 13.28 -3.97 -4.50
CA LYS A 28 12.32 -4.87 -5.17
C LYS A 28 11.01 -5.00 -4.40
N SER A 29 11.09 -5.22 -3.09
CA SER A 29 9.91 -5.30 -2.21
C SER A 29 9.19 -3.96 -2.07
N ILE A 30 9.96 -2.88 -1.97
CA ILE A 30 9.44 -1.50 -1.91
C ILE A 30 8.65 -1.18 -3.18
N PHE A 31 9.22 -1.50 -4.35
CA PHE A 31 8.56 -1.31 -5.64
C PHE A 31 7.31 -2.18 -5.77
N TYR A 32 7.40 -3.46 -5.41
CA TYR A 32 6.26 -4.38 -5.41
C TYR A 32 5.07 -3.84 -4.61
N ALA A 33 5.30 -3.38 -3.38
CA ALA A 33 4.22 -2.88 -2.55
C ALA A 33 3.67 -1.53 -3.01
N THR A 34 4.55 -0.66 -3.55
CA THR A 34 4.13 0.58 -4.21
C THR A 34 3.24 0.29 -5.42
N LEU A 35 3.60 -0.73 -6.22
CA LEU A 35 2.80 -1.20 -7.34
C LEU A 35 1.44 -1.73 -6.88
N CYS A 36 1.39 -2.55 -5.82
CA CYS A 36 0.13 -3.02 -5.24
C CYS A 36 -0.76 -1.87 -4.76
N ASN A 37 -0.18 -0.84 -4.14
CA ASN A 37 -0.92 0.36 -3.73
C ASN A 37 -1.44 1.15 -4.95
N GLY A 38 -0.66 1.25 -6.02
CA GLY A 38 -1.11 1.83 -7.28
C GLY A 38 -2.24 1.05 -7.94
N LEU A 39 -2.13 -0.28 -7.95
CA LEU A 39 -3.17 -1.17 -8.45
C LEU A 39 -4.48 -0.98 -7.68
N TYR A 40 -4.43 -0.75 -6.37
CA TYR A 40 -5.62 -0.40 -5.60
C TYR A 40 -6.30 0.87 -6.14
N TYR A 41 -5.55 1.97 -6.32
CA TYR A 41 -6.12 3.20 -6.87
C TYR A 41 -6.61 3.07 -8.32
N TYR A 42 -6.00 2.19 -9.11
CA TYR A 42 -6.42 1.89 -10.47
C TYR A 42 -7.71 1.07 -10.50
N LEU A 43 -7.76 -0.05 -9.77
CA LEU A 43 -8.90 -0.98 -9.73
C LEU A 43 -10.11 -0.35 -9.04
N CYS A 44 -9.90 0.34 -7.92
CA CYS A 44 -10.94 0.95 -7.11
C CYS A 44 -11.22 2.41 -7.48
N LYS A 45 -10.78 2.89 -8.66
CA LYS A 45 -10.85 4.31 -9.07
C LYS A 45 -12.23 4.96 -8.89
N ARG A 46 -13.32 4.19 -9.07
CA ARG A 46 -14.71 4.64 -8.93
C ARG A 46 -15.41 4.09 -7.68
N PHE A 47 -14.73 3.26 -6.90
CA PHE A 47 -15.29 2.56 -5.75
C PHE A 47 -14.20 2.44 -4.68
N LEU A 48 -13.73 3.59 -4.20
CA LEU A 48 -12.74 3.64 -3.13
C LEU A 48 -13.44 3.21 -1.83
N VAL A 49 -12.97 2.09 -1.27
CA VAL A 49 -13.38 1.61 0.06
C VAL A 49 -12.70 2.42 1.16
N TRP A 50 -11.55 2.99 0.84
CA TRP A 50 -10.72 3.79 1.73
C TRP A 50 -10.06 4.94 0.96
N GLU A 51 -10.12 6.14 1.52
CA GLU A 51 -9.61 7.35 0.87
C GLU A 51 -9.12 8.39 1.88
N PHE A 52 -7.98 9.02 1.58
CA PHE A 52 -7.52 10.21 2.30
C PHE A 52 -8.35 11.44 1.93
N LYS A 53 -8.89 12.13 2.93
CA LYS A 53 -9.59 13.40 2.69
C LYS A 53 -8.57 14.52 2.43
N PRO A 54 -8.71 15.28 1.33
CA PRO A 54 -7.85 16.43 1.08
C PRO A 54 -8.08 17.51 2.14
N ASP A 55 -6.99 18.09 2.63
CA ASP A 55 -6.99 19.15 3.66
C ASP A 55 -6.10 20.30 3.15
N GLY A 56 -6.65 21.12 2.25
CA GLY A 56 -5.95 22.22 1.58
C GLY A 56 -4.92 21.81 0.52
N ILE A 57 -4.90 20.55 0.08
CA ILE A 57 -3.99 20.01 -0.94
C ILE A 57 -4.82 19.26 -1.98
N ASP A 58 -4.42 19.35 -3.26
CA ASP A 58 -5.05 18.56 -4.33
C ASP A 58 -4.98 17.05 -4.01
N TRP A 59 -6.14 16.39 -4.10
CA TRP A 59 -6.31 14.95 -3.90
C TRP A 59 -5.38 14.07 -4.76
N ARG A 60 -4.96 14.51 -5.95
CA ARG A 60 -3.99 13.80 -6.81
C ARG A 60 -2.59 13.86 -6.21
N ILE A 61 -2.17 15.03 -5.76
CA ILE A 61 -0.86 15.24 -5.13
C ILE A 61 -0.80 14.45 -3.82
N LEU A 62 -1.87 14.53 -3.01
CA LEU A 62 -1.96 13.78 -1.75
C LEU A 62 -1.83 12.27 -1.97
N ARG A 63 -2.58 11.71 -2.93
CA ARG A 63 -2.48 10.28 -3.26
C ARG A 63 -1.09 9.91 -3.78
N GLY A 64 -0.50 10.74 -4.63
CA GLY A 64 0.86 10.55 -5.13
C GLY A 64 1.89 10.52 -4.00
N LEU A 65 1.83 11.47 -3.08
CA LEU A 65 2.71 11.52 -1.91
C LEU A 65 2.58 10.28 -1.03
N HIS A 66 1.35 9.87 -0.72
CA HIS A 66 1.18 8.68 0.10
C HIS A 66 1.65 7.41 -0.62
N MET A 67 1.37 7.29 -1.92
CA MET A 67 1.74 6.12 -2.71
C MET A 67 3.25 6.02 -2.95
N PHE A 68 3.90 7.10 -3.40
CA PHE A 68 5.28 7.10 -3.86
C PHE A 68 6.29 7.55 -2.80
N VAL A 69 5.85 8.12 -1.67
CA VAL A 69 6.74 8.56 -0.59
C VAL A 69 6.43 7.80 0.70
N VAL A 70 5.19 7.85 1.18
CA VAL A 70 4.85 7.25 2.48
C VAL A 70 4.95 5.73 2.46
N THR A 71 4.28 5.06 1.53
CA THR A 71 4.32 3.59 1.41
C THR A 71 5.75 3.04 1.30
N PRO A 72 6.61 3.52 0.37
CA PRO A 72 7.95 2.97 0.24
C PRO A 72 8.82 3.22 1.47
N LEU A 73 8.73 4.41 2.08
CA LEU A 73 9.47 4.72 3.31
C LEU A 73 9.00 3.91 4.51
N LEU A 74 7.70 3.62 4.60
CA LEU A 74 7.14 2.80 5.67
C LEU A 74 7.65 1.35 5.57
N ILE A 75 7.70 0.81 4.36
CA ILE A 75 8.20 -0.54 4.09
C ILE A 75 9.71 -0.62 4.31
N LEU A 76 10.45 0.38 3.86
CA LEU A 76 11.89 0.46 4.11
C LEU A 76 12.20 0.47 5.60
N LEU A 77 11.45 1.24 6.39
CA LEU A 77 11.61 1.33 7.84
C LEU A 77 11.27 0.01 8.54
N PHE A 78 10.22 -0.68 8.09
CA PHE A 78 9.85 -2.01 8.56
C PHE A 78 10.93 -3.07 8.26
N LEU A 79 11.39 -3.14 7.00
CA LEU A 79 12.37 -4.14 6.54
C LEU A 79 13.77 -3.90 7.09
N SER A 80 14.17 -2.64 7.29
CA SER A 80 15.49 -2.27 7.80
C SER A 80 15.77 -2.78 9.22
N LYS A 81 14.72 -2.95 10.03
CA LYS A 81 14.81 -3.44 11.41
C LYS A 81 14.25 -4.85 11.56
N PHE A 82 14.13 -5.60 10.47
CA PHE A 82 13.50 -6.91 10.48
C PHE A 82 14.41 -7.96 11.16
N PRO A 83 13.95 -8.64 12.22
CA PRO A 83 14.79 -9.55 13.00
C PRO A 83 15.03 -10.89 12.28
N LYS A 84 16.07 -11.62 12.69
CA LYS A 84 16.43 -12.94 12.11
C LYS A 84 15.63 -14.10 12.73
N SER A 85 15.31 -14.03 14.03
CA SER A 85 14.59 -15.09 14.75
C SER A 85 13.11 -15.12 14.41
N PHE A 86 12.54 -16.31 14.19
CA PHE A 86 11.14 -16.49 13.79
C PHE A 86 10.15 -15.86 14.78
N THR A 87 10.32 -16.09 16.08
CA THR A 87 9.46 -15.50 17.12
C THR A 87 9.53 -13.98 17.11
N GLN A 88 10.72 -13.43 16.95
CA GLN A 88 10.91 -11.97 16.86
C GLN A 88 10.31 -11.40 15.58
N GLN A 89 10.32 -12.15 14.46
CA GLN A 89 9.68 -11.74 13.21
C GLN A 89 8.17 -11.59 13.38
N ILE A 90 7.52 -12.56 14.03
CA ILE A 90 6.09 -12.50 14.32
C ILE A 90 5.77 -11.28 15.20
N ILE A 91 6.50 -11.11 16.31
CA ILE A 91 6.31 -9.97 17.22
C ILE A 91 6.51 -8.64 16.47
N HIS A 92 7.55 -8.56 15.64
CA HIS A 92 7.84 -7.36 14.84
C HIS A 92 6.70 -7.05 13.87
N ILE A 93 6.20 -8.05 13.13
CA ILE A 93 5.06 -7.87 12.22
C ILE A 93 3.83 -7.39 12.98
N ILE A 94 3.46 -8.05 14.08
CA ILE A 94 2.29 -7.68 14.89
C ILE A 94 2.42 -6.24 15.41
N LYS A 95 3.60 -5.87 15.93
CA LYS A 95 3.87 -4.51 16.42
C LYS A 95 3.70 -3.46 15.32
N TRP A 96 4.19 -3.73 14.12
CA TRP A 96 4.07 -2.82 12.98
C TRP A 96 2.64 -2.72 12.45
N VAL A 97 1.91 -3.84 12.39
CA VAL A 97 0.50 -3.87 12.01
C VAL A 97 -0.33 -3.08 13.02
N PHE A 98 -0.14 -3.35 14.30
CA PHE A 98 -0.86 -2.67 15.37
C PHE A 98 -0.55 -1.17 15.38
N GLY A 99 0.72 -0.78 15.30
CA GLY A 99 1.13 0.62 15.24
C GLY A 99 0.53 1.36 14.05
N SER A 100 0.53 0.75 12.86
CA SER A 100 -0.03 1.36 11.64
C SER A 100 -1.55 1.44 11.68
N SER A 101 -2.21 0.40 12.21
CA SER A 101 -3.67 0.38 12.37
C SER A 101 -4.13 1.39 13.42
N LEU A 102 -3.42 1.52 14.53
CA LEU A 102 -3.70 2.51 15.57
C LEU A 102 -3.49 3.93 15.03
N PHE A 103 -2.40 4.14 14.29
CA PHE A 103 -2.15 5.42 13.64
C PHE A 103 -3.26 5.76 12.65
N GLU A 104 -3.70 4.80 11.83
CA GLU A 104 -4.83 4.97 10.94
C GLU A 104 -6.13 5.29 11.66
N TYR A 105 -6.39 4.63 12.79
CA TYR A 105 -7.55 4.91 13.63
C TYR A 105 -7.56 6.36 14.14
N ILE A 106 -6.41 6.88 14.58
CA ILE A 106 -6.27 8.28 15.02
C ILE A 106 -6.57 9.24 13.86
N LEU A 107 -6.12 8.93 12.64
CA LEU A 107 -6.39 9.75 11.45
C LEU A 107 -7.87 9.73 11.07
N ALA A 108 -8.50 8.56 11.14
CA ALA A 108 -9.94 8.42 10.91
C ALA A 108 -10.73 9.27 11.92
N LYS A 109 -10.36 9.23 13.22
CA LYS A 109 -10.96 10.07 14.26
C LYS A 109 -10.75 11.57 14.01
N ARG A 110 -9.63 11.96 13.39
CA ARG A 110 -9.35 13.34 12.96
C ARG A 110 -10.01 13.72 11.63
N ASN A 111 -10.91 12.90 11.09
CA ASN A 111 -11.56 13.09 9.79
C ASN A 111 -10.57 13.22 8.61
N MET A 112 -9.35 12.67 8.74
CA MET A 112 -8.35 12.70 7.67
C MET A 112 -8.50 11.52 6.70
N ILE A 113 -9.21 10.47 7.10
CA ILE A 113 -9.49 9.28 6.32
C ILE A 113 -10.99 9.05 6.30
N SER A 114 -11.51 8.66 5.14
CA SER A 114 -12.90 8.24 4.97
C SER A 114 -12.95 6.74 4.69
N PHE A 115 -13.68 6.01 5.53
CA PHE A 115 -14.09 4.64 5.24
C PHE A 115 -15.43 4.66 4.50
N LYS A 116 -15.54 3.87 3.43
CA LYS A 116 -16.75 3.76 2.59
C LYS A 116 -17.03 2.28 2.31
N HIS A 117 -18.24 1.96 1.87
CA HIS A 117 -18.62 0.62 1.39
C HIS A 117 -18.38 -0.52 2.41
N GLY A 118 -18.63 -0.25 3.70
CA GLY A 118 -18.47 -1.25 4.78
C GLY A 118 -17.01 -1.51 5.17
N TRP A 119 -16.06 -0.71 4.68
CA TRP A 119 -14.68 -0.75 5.15
C TRP A 119 -14.60 -0.28 6.61
N ASN A 120 -13.75 -0.93 7.40
CA ASN A 120 -13.52 -0.59 8.79
C ASN A 120 -12.02 -0.71 9.12
N ILE A 121 -11.65 -0.33 10.34
CA ILE A 121 -10.25 -0.36 10.77
C ILE A 121 -9.67 -1.78 10.81
N PHE A 122 -10.51 -2.80 11.02
CA PHE A 122 -10.08 -4.20 11.01
C PHE A 122 -9.60 -4.63 9.62
N TRP A 123 -10.33 -4.25 8.56
CA TRP A 123 -9.91 -4.49 7.18
C TRP A 123 -8.61 -3.77 6.83
N SER A 124 -8.41 -2.55 7.35
CA SER A 124 -7.13 -1.84 7.23
C SER A 124 -5.99 -2.59 7.92
N GLY A 125 -6.21 -3.09 9.14
CA GLY A 125 -5.23 -3.91 9.84
C GLY A 125 -4.85 -5.18 9.09
N LEU A 126 -5.84 -5.85 8.49
CA LEU A 126 -5.60 -7.01 7.63
C LEU A 126 -4.79 -6.64 6.38
N LEU A 127 -5.05 -5.47 5.76
CA LEU A 127 -4.23 -4.96 4.65
C LEU A 127 -2.80 -4.66 5.09
N TYR A 128 -2.59 -4.01 6.24
CA TYR A 128 -1.24 -3.76 6.77
C TYR A 128 -0.49 -5.07 7.03
N LEU A 129 -1.16 -6.06 7.62
CA LEU A 129 -0.59 -7.39 7.85
C LEU A 129 -0.12 -8.01 6.53
N LYS A 130 -0.98 -8.00 5.51
CA LYS A 130 -0.63 -8.52 4.18
C LYS A 130 0.48 -7.73 3.53
N MET A 131 0.44 -6.39 3.62
CA MET A 131 1.47 -5.51 3.07
C MET A 131 2.84 -5.83 3.66
N TYR A 132 2.96 -5.92 4.99
CA TYR A 132 4.23 -6.23 5.65
C TYR A 132 4.70 -7.66 5.40
N LEU A 133 3.80 -8.64 5.52
CA LEU A 133 4.13 -10.04 5.33
C LEU A 133 4.54 -10.33 3.88
N TYR A 134 3.80 -9.79 2.90
CA TYR A 134 4.11 -9.99 1.48
C TYR A 134 5.37 -9.22 1.10
N SER A 135 5.60 -8.01 1.61
CA SER A 135 6.85 -7.28 1.36
C SER A 135 8.08 -8.07 1.83
N PHE A 136 7.97 -8.75 2.98
CA PHE A 136 9.02 -9.63 3.47
C PHE A 136 9.15 -10.91 2.62
N LEU A 137 8.03 -11.58 2.32
CA LEU A 137 8.02 -12.83 1.57
C LEU A 137 8.51 -12.64 0.12
N PHE A 138 8.24 -11.48 -0.48
CA PHE A 138 8.67 -11.13 -1.83
C PHE A 138 10.19 -11.16 -2.01
N ILE A 139 10.95 -10.89 -0.93
CA ILE A 139 12.42 -10.97 -0.93
C ILE A 139 12.88 -12.40 -1.20
N LYS A 140 12.19 -13.38 -0.59
CA LYS A 140 12.59 -14.80 -0.63
C LYS A 140 11.93 -15.56 -1.78
N ARG A 141 10.64 -15.30 -2.04
CA ARG A 141 9.81 -16.03 -3.00
C ARG A 141 8.88 -15.06 -3.74
N PRO A 142 9.40 -14.29 -4.72
CA PRO A 142 8.63 -13.27 -5.42
C PRO A 142 7.44 -13.87 -6.19
N LEU A 143 7.63 -14.97 -6.93
CA LEU A 143 6.56 -15.62 -7.70
C LEU A 143 5.40 -16.08 -6.82
N PHE A 144 5.71 -16.78 -5.73
CA PHE A 144 4.71 -17.24 -4.77
C PHE A 144 3.94 -16.07 -4.15
N THR A 145 4.65 -15.01 -3.79
CA THR A 145 4.03 -13.80 -3.22
C THR A 145 3.11 -13.13 -4.23
N THR A 146 3.48 -13.06 -5.51
CA THR A 146 2.64 -12.50 -6.57
C THR A 146 1.34 -13.28 -6.73
N VAL A 147 1.39 -14.62 -6.75
CA VAL A 147 0.18 -15.46 -6.82
C VAL A 147 -0.71 -15.20 -5.61
N LEU A 148 -0.14 -15.19 -4.41
CA LEU A 148 -0.88 -14.93 -3.17
C LEU A 148 -1.51 -13.53 -3.13
N SER A 149 -0.82 -12.55 -3.74
CA SER A 149 -1.31 -11.18 -3.91
C SER A 149 -2.48 -11.12 -4.89
N LEU A 150 -2.40 -11.85 -5.99
CA LEU A 150 -3.47 -11.92 -6.97
C LEU A 150 -4.73 -12.55 -6.34
N SER A 151 -4.59 -13.68 -5.64
CA SER A 151 -5.68 -14.31 -4.89
C SER A 151 -6.27 -13.36 -3.84
N SER A 152 -5.42 -12.58 -3.18
CA SER A 152 -5.83 -11.56 -2.22
C SER A 152 -6.66 -10.44 -2.84
N VAL A 153 -6.27 -9.96 -4.00
CA VAL A 153 -7.01 -8.92 -4.74
C VAL A 153 -8.38 -9.45 -5.17
N LEU A 154 -8.45 -10.68 -5.71
CA LEU A 154 -9.71 -11.31 -6.11
C LEU A 154 -10.66 -11.47 -4.92
N PHE A 155 -10.15 -11.89 -3.77
CA PHE A 155 -10.94 -11.99 -2.53
C PHE A 155 -11.54 -10.64 -2.14
N PHE A 156 -10.74 -9.56 -2.13
CA PHE A 156 -11.23 -8.24 -1.77
C PHE A 156 -12.24 -7.67 -2.77
N ILE A 157 -12.02 -7.89 -4.07
CA ILE A 157 -12.97 -7.49 -5.11
C ILE A 157 -14.33 -8.15 -4.87
N LYS A 158 -14.35 -9.47 -4.61
CA LYS A 158 -15.58 -10.21 -4.32
C LYS A 158 -16.22 -9.76 -3.00
N ARG A 159 -15.42 -9.54 -1.95
CA ARG A 159 -15.93 -9.18 -0.61
C ARG A 159 -16.61 -7.81 -0.58
N PHE A 160 -16.04 -6.83 -1.28
CA PHE A 160 -16.53 -5.46 -1.32
C PHE A 160 -17.38 -5.15 -2.55
N ASN A 161 -17.69 -6.17 -3.38
CA ASN A 161 -18.43 -6.03 -4.63
C ASN A 161 -17.89 -4.89 -5.51
N VAL A 162 -16.57 -4.79 -5.61
CA VAL A 162 -15.93 -3.73 -6.38
C VAL A 162 -16.34 -3.89 -7.85
N PRO A 163 -17.01 -2.89 -8.45
CA PRO A 163 -17.48 -3.01 -9.82
C PRO A 163 -16.29 -2.96 -10.77
N LEU A 164 -15.85 -4.13 -11.23
CA LEU A 164 -14.88 -4.27 -12.32
C LEU A 164 -15.56 -3.89 -13.63
N ASN A 165 -15.60 -2.59 -13.91
CA ASN A 165 -16.20 -2.09 -15.14
C ASN A 165 -15.35 -2.56 -16.35
N LYS A 166 -15.97 -3.07 -17.42
CA LYS A 166 -15.30 -3.59 -18.64
C LYS A 166 -14.29 -2.60 -19.26
N ARG A 167 -14.43 -1.30 -18.96
CA ARG A 167 -13.51 -0.23 -19.38
C ARG A 167 -12.14 -0.26 -18.65
N LEU A 168 -12.03 -0.88 -17.47
CA LEU A 168 -10.77 -1.06 -16.73
C LEU A 168 -9.82 -2.06 -17.41
N LEU A 169 -10.36 -3.08 -18.08
CA LEU A 169 -9.63 -4.02 -18.93
C LEU A 169 -9.18 -3.36 -20.26
N LYS A 170 -9.88 -2.32 -20.70
CA LYS A 170 -9.55 -1.50 -21.89
C LYS A 170 -8.72 -0.27 -21.51
N GLY A 171 -7.76 -0.42 -20.60
CA GLY A 171 -6.78 0.63 -20.31
C GLY A 171 -5.90 0.96 -21.54
N PRO A 172 -5.05 2.01 -21.48
CA PRO A 172 -4.21 2.43 -22.61
C PRO A 172 -3.28 1.33 -23.16
N MET A 173 -2.99 0.30 -22.36
CA MET A 173 -2.31 -0.93 -22.82
C MET A 173 -3.04 -1.64 -23.97
N PHE A 174 -4.37 -1.61 -24.01
CA PHE A 174 -5.14 -2.22 -25.09
C PHE A 174 -5.07 -1.40 -26.39
N PHE A 175 -4.73 -0.11 -26.29
CA PHE A 175 -4.51 0.76 -27.45
C PHE A 175 -3.20 0.42 -28.19
N LEU A 176 -2.19 -0.09 -27.47
CA LEU A 176 -0.91 -0.53 -28.07
C LEU A 176 -1.06 -1.80 -28.90
N PHE A 177 -1.95 -2.72 -28.51
CA PHE A 177 -2.20 -3.95 -29.28
C PHE A 177 -3.07 -3.74 -30.52
N ARG A 178 -3.85 -2.66 -30.59
CA ARG A 178 -4.72 -2.38 -31.75
C ARG A 178 -3.97 -1.74 -32.93
N LYS A 179 -2.78 -1.17 -32.72
CA LYS A 179 -2.03 -0.47 -33.77
C LYS A 179 -1.24 -1.38 -34.72
N LYS A 180 -1.34 -2.71 -34.58
CA LYS A 180 -0.59 -3.69 -35.39
C LYS A 180 -1.44 -4.52 -36.38
N GLN A 181 -2.73 -4.19 -36.55
CA GLN A 181 -3.66 -4.96 -37.41
C GLN A 181 -4.16 -4.20 -38.66
N PHE A 182 -3.53 -3.10 -39.04
CA PHE A 182 -3.75 -2.46 -40.34
C PHE A 182 -2.40 -2.15 -40.98
N ASN A 183 -1.90 -3.11 -41.75
CA ASN A 183 -1.06 -2.94 -42.93
C ASN A 183 -1.33 -4.13 -43.84
#